data_AF-A0A3D0U9D9-F1
#
_entry.id   AF-A0A3D0U9D9-F1
#
_cell.length_a   1.000
_cell.length_b   1.000
_cell.length_c   1.000
_cell.angle_alpha   90.00
_cell.angle_beta   90.00
_cell.angle_gamma   90.00
#
_symmetry.space_group_name_H-M   'P 1'
#
loop_
_entity.id
_entity.type
_entity.pdbx_description
1 polymer ?
#
loop_
_entity_poly.entity_id
_entity_poly.type
_entity_poly.pdbx_seq_one_letter_code
_entity_poly.pdbx_strand_id
1 'polypeptide(L)'
;MFPGLGFFMILKLIVAVLLIFPQFALAVNVIDVGGQETGTKTTGQQEILHDVDGDLDIAAAASISERGAFQPLQSAGSTGLKPGAFWSHFALRNVTDEAITLDLEYVDHQLIALEAYTRNLDSSDDYRNIARMSLAESFSERPVVHNRFVVRVTIPARQVKEFLIKFSSHQAGFVFPSMRIWNPDRLREVHTTEVGIIMFLFGGIFLMAIISLVGALATQDRTFLIYAVYALSKIVSWCTILGYTHQFFIKEGFHWNYLSVSGAFGVLAGTVFARAFLQTQKYTPRIDYVLIFMMLNAVFLLFCALFNLTALAVLSITVALLLYPMMSVAGVVRWRQGSTDAAVFALAWSLLVVGLVVQALRDLGLVEHSIMNYYWPAFASFVEMLGIMAAMGIKVRRLRLQKDQAEHRYTEQLEMSKAELEAQVVARTRELEQAKLAAEHEARTDPLTGVYNRRSFFIEAGKRMNLALRKHQPLSIMMFDIDHFKSVNDT
;
A
#
# COMPACT_ATOMS: atom_id res chain seq x y z
N MET A 1 32.19 -33.50 66.49
CA MET A 1 32.99 -32.28 66.26
C MET A 1 33.07 -32.01 64.77
N PHE A 2 32.50 -30.87 64.35
CA PHE A 2 32.67 -30.13 63.09
C PHE A 2 32.64 -30.86 61.73
N PRO A 3 31.45 -31.00 61.11
CA PRO A 3 31.31 -31.17 59.65
C PRO A 3 31.35 -29.83 58.89
N GLY A 4 31.99 -28.79 59.46
CA GLY A 4 31.97 -27.42 58.93
C GLY A 4 33.21 -26.99 58.13
N LEU A 5 34.31 -27.75 58.16
CA LEU A 5 35.56 -27.31 57.51
C LEU A 5 35.59 -27.54 55.98
N GLY A 6 34.94 -28.59 55.48
CA GLY A 6 34.96 -28.91 54.04
C GLY A 6 34.21 -27.88 53.18
N PHE A 7 33.07 -27.39 53.67
CA PHE A 7 32.24 -26.43 52.94
C PHE A 7 32.92 -25.06 52.79
N PHE A 8 33.58 -24.57 53.85
CA PHE A 8 34.33 -23.31 53.78
C PHE A 8 35.59 -23.40 52.93
N MET A 9 36.22 -24.58 52.84
CA MET A 9 37.40 -24.79 52.00
C MET A 9 37.02 -24.84 50.52
N ILE A 10 35.90 -25.49 50.17
CA ILE A 10 35.34 -25.48 48.81
C ILE A 10 34.86 -24.08 48.42
N LEU A 11 34.20 -23.34 49.32
CA LEU A 11 33.78 -21.97 49.06
C LEU A 11 34.98 -21.03 48.87
N LYS A 12 36.05 -21.17 49.67
CA LYS A 12 37.30 -20.42 49.47
C LYS A 12 38.02 -20.82 48.18
N LEU A 13 37.96 -22.08 47.75
CA LEU A 13 38.52 -22.53 46.48
C LEU A 13 37.70 -21.99 45.30
N ILE A 14 36.37 -21.95 45.39
CA ILE A 14 35.49 -21.35 44.38
C ILE A 14 35.70 -19.84 44.30
N VAL A 15 35.82 -19.15 45.44
CA VAL A 15 36.13 -17.71 45.49
C VAL A 15 37.56 -17.43 45.00
N ALA A 16 38.54 -18.27 45.30
CA ALA A 16 39.90 -18.14 44.78
C ALA A 16 39.98 -18.42 43.27
N VAL A 17 39.22 -19.39 42.76
CA VAL A 17 39.11 -19.68 41.31
C VAL A 17 38.33 -18.56 40.59
N LEU A 18 37.35 -17.93 41.24
CA LEU A 18 36.68 -16.72 40.71
C LEU A 18 37.57 -15.47 40.76
N LEU A 19 38.52 -15.39 41.68
CA LEU A 19 39.51 -14.29 41.80
C LEU A 19 40.75 -14.50 40.91
N ILE A 20 40.91 -15.67 40.29
CA ILE A 20 42.01 -15.98 39.34
C ILE A 20 41.55 -15.84 37.88
N PHE A 21 40.31 -15.40 37.61
CA PHE A 21 40.01 -14.88 36.27
C PHE A 21 40.88 -13.63 36.07
N PRO A 22 41.84 -13.63 35.13
CA PRO A 22 42.50 -12.40 34.75
C PRO A 22 41.37 -11.46 34.33
N GLN A 23 41.39 -10.22 34.85
CA GLN A 23 40.81 -9.12 34.10
C GLN A 23 41.57 -9.08 32.79
N PHE A 24 41.15 -9.87 31.81
CA PHE A 24 41.50 -9.62 30.43
C PHE A 24 40.91 -8.26 30.15
N ALA A 25 41.77 -7.23 30.12
CA ALA A 25 41.50 -6.09 29.28
C ALA A 25 41.13 -6.69 27.93
N LEU A 26 39.84 -6.60 27.57
CA LEU A 26 39.38 -7.02 26.26
C LEU A 26 40.23 -6.22 25.28
N ALA A 27 41.13 -6.92 24.59
CA ALA A 27 41.94 -6.29 23.55
C ALA A 27 40.96 -5.75 22.52
N VAL A 28 41.06 -4.46 22.23
CA VAL A 28 40.25 -3.77 21.22
C VAL A 28 40.15 -4.66 19.99
N ASN A 29 38.94 -4.89 19.48
CA ASN A 29 38.77 -5.73 18.32
C ASN A 29 39.38 -5.05 17.08
N VAL A 30 40.57 -5.50 16.69
CA VAL A 30 41.32 -4.99 15.53
C VAL A 30 40.92 -5.76 14.28
N ILE A 31 40.35 -5.06 13.30
CA ILE A 31 39.92 -5.64 12.02
C ILE A 31 40.97 -5.31 10.95
N ASP A 32 41.49 -6.35 10.31
CA ASP A 32 42.42 -6.20 9.19
C ASP A 32 41.71 -5.74 7.92
N VAL A 33 42.25 -4.69 7.30
CA VAL A 33 41.70 -4.08 6.09
C VAL A 33 42.78 -3.90 5.03
N GLY A 34 42.45 -4.27 3.78
CA GLY A 34 43.40 -4.29 2.65
C GLY A 34 43.11 -3.26 1.55
N GLY A 35 42.11 -2.39 1.74
CA GLY A 35 41.71 -1.38 0.74
C GLY A 35 40.84 -1.91 -0.41
N GLN A 36 40.60 -3.23 -0.50
CA GLN A 36 39.74 -3.87 -1.51
C GLN A 36 38.43 -4.41 -0.91
N GLU A 37 37.97 -3.80 0.19
CA GLU A 37 36.81 -4.29 0.94
C GLU A 37 35.51 -4.15 0.15
N THR A 38 34.66 -5.17 0.24
CA THR A 38 33.43 -5.33 -0.55
C THR A 38 32.16 -5.15 0.27
N GLY A 39 32.24 -4.59 1.48
CA GLY A 39 31.10 -4.42 2.38
C GLY A 39 30.68 -5.68 3.13
N THR A 40 31.37 -6.81 2.92
CA THR A 40 31.13 -8.07 3.64
C THR A 40 31.66 -8.05 5.07
N LYS A 41 32.76 -7.31 5.31
CA LYS A 41 33.26 -7.05 6.67
C LYS A 41 32.41 -6.00 7.36
N THR A 42 31.92 -6.33 8.54
CA THR A 42 31.16 -5.44 9.42
C THR A 42 31.91 -5.17 10.70
N THR A 43 31.67 -4.00 11.29
CA THR A 43 32.23 -3.59 12.57
C THR A 43 31.19 -2.88 13.42
N GLY A 44 31.49 -2.75 14.70
CA GLY A 44 30.83 -1.83 15.62
C GLY A 44 29.97 -2.51 16.68
N GLN A 45 29.58 -3.77 16.50
CA GLN A 45 28.67 -4.47 17.42
C GLN A 45 29.37 -5.13 18.61
N GLN A 46 30.71 -5.22 18.60
CA GLN A 46 31.48 -5.99 19.58
C GLN A 46 31.73 -5.23 20.88
N GLU A 47 31.83 -3.90 20.81
CA GLU A 47 32.01 -3.04 21.97
C GLU A 47 31.03 -1.88 21.85
N ILE A 48 29.92 -1.98 22.60
CA ILE A 48 28.83 -1.01 22.62
C ILE A 48 28.64 -0.46 24.03
N LEU A 49 28.36 0.83 24.12
CA LEU A 49 27.90 1.52 25.32
C LEU A 49 26.57 2.22 25.03
N HIS A 50 25.56 2.01 25.87
CA HIS A 50 24.30 2.75 25.81
C HIS A 50 24.42 4.05 26.60
N ASP A 51 24.37 5.17 25.90
CA ASP A 51 24.25 6.52 26.45
C ASP A 51 22.76 6.89 26.53
N VAL A 52 22.16 6.63 27.69
CA VAL A 52 20.70 6.73 27.91
C VAL A 52 20.18 8.16 27.68
N ASP A 53 20.93 9.15 28.16
CA ASP A 53 20.56 10.57 28.06
C ASP A 53 20.99 11.17 26.71
N GLY A 54 21.98 10.59 26.04
CA GLY A 54 22.49 11.06 24.76
C GLY A 54 23.52 12.19 24.90
N ASP A 55 23.92 12.53 26.12
CA ASP A 55 24.76 13.69 26.45
C ASP A 55 26.22 13.32 26.73
N LEU A 56 26.61 12.04 26.66
CA LEU A 56 28.02 11.67 26.79
C LEU A 56 28.84 12.31 25.67
N ASP A 57 29.91 12.99 26.07
CA ASP A 57 30.92 13.53 25.18
C ASP A 57 31.99 12.47 24.85
N ILE A 58 32.88 12.82 23.91
CA ILE A 58 33.94 11.91 23.46
C ILE A 58 34.95 11.58 24.58
N ALA A 59 35.27 12.53 25.46
CA ALA A 59 36.25 12.32 26.51
C ALA A 59 35.74 11.33 27.57
N ALA A 60 34.48 11.47 27.98
CA ALA A 60 33.82 10.55 28.89
C ALA A 60 33.63 9.16 28.24
N ALA A 61 33.20 9.10 26.98
CA ALA A 61 33.05 7.84 26.24
C ALA A 61 34.38 7.10 26.11
N ALA A 62 35.47 7.80 25.77
CA ALA A 62 36.81 7.24 25.70
C ALA A 62 37.28 6.69 27.06
N SER A 63 37.10 7.45 28.14
CA SER A 63 37.44 6.99 29.50
C SER A 63 36.64 5.76 29.95
N ILE A 64 35.38 5.63 29.52
CA ILE A 64 34.56 4.44 29.79
C ILE A 64 35.05 3.24 28.97
N SER A 65 35.43 3.46 27.71
CA SER A 65 36.02 2.45 26.83
C SER A 65 37.33 1.90 27.41
N GLU A 66 38.24 2.79 27.83
CA GLU A 66 39.53 2.41 28.44
C GLU A 66 39.39 1.63 29.75
N ARG A 67 38.26 1.79 30.46
CA ARG A 67 37.92 1.00 31.64
C ARG A 67 37.31 -0.37 31.32
N GLY A 68 37.13 -0.70 30.04
CA GLY A 68 36.57 -1.97 29.57
C GLY A 68 35.07 -2.14 29.87
N ALA A 69 34.32 -1.03 29.97
CA ALA A 69 32.90 -1.06 30.32
C ALA A 69 31.97 -1.23 29.10
N PHE A 70 32.50 -1.16 27.88
CA PHE A 70 31.75 -1.46 26.66
C PHE A 70 31.47 -2.96 26.60
N GLN A 71 30.28 -3.33 26.11
CA GLN A 71 29.84 -4.73 26.04
C GLN A 71 29.41 -5.09 24.62
N PRO A 72 29.56 -6.35 24.20
CA PRO A 72 29.02 -6.79 22.91
C PRO A 72 27.51 -6.66 22.88
N LEU A 73 26.98 -6.27 21.73
CA LEU A 73 25.55 -6.21 21.48
C LEU A 73 24.95 -7.62 21.63
N GLN A 74 23.96 -7.77 22.51
CA GLN A 74 23.38 -9.07 22.85
C GLN A 74 22.32 -9.56 21.85
N SER A 75 21.81 -8.67 21.01
CA SER A 75 20.77 -8.91 20.02
C SER A 75 21.36 -9.14 18.63
N ALA A 76 20.52 -9.55 17.68
CA ALA A 76 20.88 -9.75 16.28
C ALA A 76 21.04 -8.41 15.52
N GLY A 77 21.93 -7.53 15.99
CA GLY A 77 22.35 -6.32 15.27
C GLY A 77 21.51 -5.04 15.49
N SER A 78 20.40 -5.10 16.24
CA SER A 78 19.57 -3.93 16.61
C SER A 78 19.50 -3.74 18.12
N THR A 79 19.58 -2.51 18.61
CA THR A 79 19.40 -2.20 20.04
C THR A 79 17.96 -2.33 20.54
N GLY A 80 17.01 -2.56 19.63
CA GLY A 80 15.58 -2.43 19.90
C GLY A 80 15.18 -0.96 20.05
N LEU A 81 13.94 -0.72 20.46
CA LEU A 81 13.46 0.64 20.68
C LEU A 81 14.01 1.17 22.01
N LYS A 82 15.04 2.03 21.94
CA LYS A 82 15.72 2.59 23.12
C LYS A 82 15.92 4.11 22.98
N PRO A 83 15.91 4.86 24.09
CA PRO A 83 16.21 6.29 24.09
C PRO A 83 17.71 6.58 23.98
N GLY A 84 18.06 7.82 23.65
CA GLY A 84 19.42 8.32 23.69
C GLY A 84 20.28 7.91 22.49
N ALA A 85 21.53 7.59 22.78
CA ALA A 85 22.56 7.27 21.80
C ALA A 85 23.32 5.99 22.16
N PHE A 86 24.01 5.42 21.18
CA PHE A 86 24.88 4.27 21.37
C PHE A 86 26.27 4.60 20.88
N TRP A 87 27.27 4.35 21.71
CA TRP A 87 28.67 4.44 21.35
C TRP A 87 29.18 3.07 20.93
N SER A 88 29.98 3.06 19.88
CA SER A 88 30.64 1.87 19.36
C SER A 88 32.14 2.10 19.30
N HIS A 89 32.90 1.07 19.69
CA HIS A 89 34.35 1.09 19.72
C HIS A 89 34.93 -0.05 18.88
N PHE A 90 35.93 0.27 18.05
CA PHE A 90 36.66 -0.72 17.25
C PHE A 90 37.96 -0.13 16.70
N ALA A 91 38.84 -0.99 16.20
CA ALA A 91 40.07 -0.57 15.52
C ALA A 91 40.20 -1.22 14.14
N LEU A 92 40.80 -0.48 13.19
CA LEU A 92 41.11 -0.96 11.85
C LEU A 92 42.62 -0.94 11.64
N ARG A 93 43.19 -2.06 11.21
CA ARG A 93 44.62 -2.19 10.87
C ARG A 93 44.80 -2.27 9.36
N ASN A 94 45.55 -1.33 8.82
CA ASN A 94 45.98 -1.41 7.44
C ASN A 94 47.09 -2.45 7.30
N VAL A 95 46.83 -3.54 6.58
CA VAL A 95 47.81 -4.61 6.37
C VAL A 95 48.71 -4.38 5.14
N THR A 96 48.49 -3.31 4.39
CA THR A 96 49.26 -3.00 3.18
C THR A 96 50.43 -2.06 3.49
N ASP A 97 51.34 -1.95 2.52
CA ASP A 97 52.49 -1.05 2.55
C ASP A 97 52.18 0.35 1.99
N GLU A 98 50.91 0.62 1.65
CA GLU A 98 50.44 1.90 1.12
C GLU A 98 49.30 2.45 1.98
N ALA A 99 49.05 3.76 1.93
CA ALA A 99 47.88 4.33 2.59
C ALA A 99 46.60 3.87 1.87
N ILE A 100 45.62 3.36 2.61
CA ILE A 100 44.33 2.94 2.06
C ILE A 100 43.23 3.92 2.48
N THR A 101 42.26 4.13 1.60
CA THR A 101 41.04 4.89 1.91
C THR A 101 39.84 3.95 1.93
N LEU A 102 39.02 4.06 2.96
CA LEU A 102 37.85 3.24 3.20
C LEU A 102 36.63 4.14 3.45
N ASP A 103 35.48 3.66 3.01
CA ASP A 103 34.18 4.23 3.36
C ASP A 103 33.50 3.29 4.36
N LEU A 104 33.25 3.79 5.57
CA LEU A 104 32.50 3.10 6.60
C LEU A 104 31.02 3.49 6.43
N GLU A 105 30.22 2.56 5.94
CA GLU A 105 28.81 2.77 5.65
C GLU A 105 27.93 2.30 6.82
N TYR A 106 27.11 3.19 7.38
CA TYR A 106 26.09 2.81 8.35
C TYR A 106 24.97 2.00 7.65
N VAL A 107 24.57 0.88 8.26
CA VAL A 107 23.75 -0.14 7.58
C VAL A 107 22.30 0.28 7.32
N ASP A 108 21.78 1.26 8.04
CA ASP A 108 20.38 1.67 8.00
C ASP A 108 20.20 3.15 7.58
N HIS A 109 19.00 3.57 7.21
CA HIS A 109 18.71 4.94 6.75
C HIS A 109 17.98 5.80 7.81
N GLN A 110 17.56 5.19 8.91
CA GLN A 110 16.69 5.79 9.91
C GLN A 110 17.42 6.47 11.07
N LEU A 111 18.74 6.39 11.09
CA LEU A 111 19.52 7.04 12.14
C LEU A 111 19.41 8.55 12.02
N ILE A 112 19.14 9.22 13.14
CA ILE A 112 18.95 10.67 13.18
C ILE A 112 20.28 11.40 13.03
N ALA A 113 21.30 10.97 13.79
CA ALA A 113 22.64 11.56 13.70
C ALA A 113 23.75 10.55 13.98
N LEU A 114 24.91 10.79 13.38
CA LEU A 114 26.12 10.01 13.53
C LEU A 114 27.31 10.94 13.73
N GLU A 115 28.10 10.69 14.78
CA GLU A 115 29.38 11.34 15.01
C GLU A 115 30.49 10.30 15.05
N ALA A 116 31.58 10.53 14.30
CA ALA A 116 32.70 9.61 14.23
C ALA A 116 34.00 10.30 14.62
N TYR A 117 34.77 9.61 15.47
CA TYR A 117 36.02 10.07 16.01
C TYR A 117 37.11 9.02 15.80
N THR A 118 38.34 9.46 15.58
CA THR A 118 39.48 8.55 15.41
C THR A 118 40.75 9.06 16.07
N ARG A 119 41.59 8.14 16.53
CA ARG A 119 42.98 8.36 16.93
C ARG A 119 43.85 7.21 16.44
N ASN A 120 45.17 7.36 16.50
CA ASN A 120 46.08 6.25 16.27
C ASN A 120 46.15 5.42 17.57
N LEU A 121 46.03 4.09 17.47
CA LEU A 121 45.97 3.23 18.66
C LEU A 121 47.25 3.31 19.50
N ASP A 122 48.41 3.50 18.87
CA ASP A 122 49.71 3.58 19.53
C ASP A 122 50.08 5.01 19.99
N SER A 123 49.19 5.99 19.79
CA SER A 123 49.42 7.39 20.14
C SER A 123 48.57 7.80 21.34
N SER A 124 49.13 8.62 22.24
CA SER A 124 48.37 9.28 23.31
C SER A 124 47.60 10.51 22.81
N ASP A 125 47.33 10.59 21.51
CA ASP A 125 46.60 11.70 20.90
C ASP A 125 45.12 11.66 21.29
N ASP A 126 44.54 12.85 21.47
CA ASP A 126 43.10 13.00 21.62
C ASP A 126 42.37 12.55 20.35
N TYR A 127 41.17 11.99 20.54
CA TYR A 127 40.26 11.65 19.46
C TYR A 127 39.92 12.87 18.61
N ARG A 128 40.14 12.76 17.29
CA ARG A 128 39.77 13.79 16.31
C ARG A 128 38.42 13.45 15.70
N ASN A 129 37.49 14.41 15.66
CA ASN A 129 36.24 14.26 14.93
C ASN A 129 36.53 14.23 13.42
N ILE A 130 36.02 13.21 12.73
CA ILE A 130 36.17 13.03 11.28
C ILE A 130 34.86 13.11 10.53
N ALA A 131 33.73 12.98 11.23
CA ALA A 131 32.41 13.21 10.67
C ALA A 131 31.43 13.60 11.77
N ARG A 132 30.54 14.53 11.42
CA ARG A 132 29.29 14.82 12.10
C ARG A 132 28.23 14.92 11.01
N MET A 133 27.21 14.08 11.11
CA MET A 133 26.13 14.02 10.13
C MET A 133 24.80 13.91 10.87
N SER A 134 23.83 14.70 10.44
CA SER A 134 22.46 14.64 10.94
C SER A 134 21.46 14.62 9.78
N LEU A 135 20.28 14.06 10.02
CA LEU A 135 19.14 14.23 9.12
C LEU A 135 18.66 15.69 9.06
N ALA A 136 18.91 16.48 10.10
CA ALA A 136 18.53 17.90 10.14
C ALA A 136 19.48 18.82 9.34
N GLU A 137 20.71 18.38 9.11
CA GLU A 137 21.72 19.10 8.33
C GLU A 137 21.45 18.98 6.82
N SER A 138 22.05 19.86 6.03
CA SER A 138 21.88 19.82 4.58
C SER A 138 22.49 18.55 4.00
N PHE A 139 21.77 17.86 3.10
CA PHE A 139 22.30 16.69 2.42
C PHE A 139 23.62 16.97 1.69
N SER A 140 23.81 18.21 1.20
CA SER A 140 25.01 18.62 0.48
C SER A 140 26.27 18.70 1.36
N GLU A 141 26.11 18.72 2.70
CA GLU A 141 27.22 18.74 3.66
C GLU A 141 27.77 17.34 3.94
N ARG A 142 27.12 16.28 3.42
CA ARG A 142 27.59 14.90 3.62
C ARG A 142 28.97 14.68 2.97
N PRO A 143 29.95 14.11 3.68
CA PRO A 143 31.29 13.81 3.15
C PRO A 143 31.29 12.88 1.92
N VAL A 144 30.28 12.01 1.84
CA VAL A 144 30.07 11.09 0.72
C VAL A 144 28.60 11.19 0.32
N VAL A 145 28.35 11.39 -0.97
CA VAL A 145 27.00 11.47 -1.55
C VAL A 145 26.37 10.08 -1.53
N HIS A 146 25.63 9.79 -0.48
CA HIS A 146 25.01 8.49 -0.25
C HIS A 146 23.72 8.67 0.59
N ASN A 147 22.69 7.86 0.31
CA ASN A 147 21.41 7.96 1.03
C ASN A 147 21.54 7.59 2.52
N ARG A 148 22.42 6.64 2.84
CA ARG A 148 22.84 6.29 4.20
C ARG A 148 24.08 7.10 4.64
N PHE A 149 24.34 7.18 5.94
CA PHE A 149 25.54 7.85 6.44
C PHE A 149 26.80 7.06 6.12
N VAL A 150 27.84 7.75 5.65
CA VAL A 150 29.12 7.16 5.29
C VAL A 150 30.25 8.01 5.82
N VAL A 151 31.18 7.39 6.54
CA VAL A 151 32.38 8.02 7.10
C VAL A 151 33.58 7.62 6.27
N ARG A 152 34.20 8.58 5.59
CA ARG A 152 35.44 8.39 4.82
C ARG A 152 36.63 8.43 5.77
N VAL A 153 37.51 7.44 5.71
CA VAL A 153 38.77 7.43 6.46
C VAL A 153 39.94 6.95 5.61
N THR A 154 41.10 7.58 5.82
CA THR A 154 42.38 7.13 5.27
C THR A 154 43.26 6.60 6.39
N ILE A 155 43.77 5.37 6.24
CA ILE A 155 44.65 4.69 7.19
C ILE A 155 46.04 4.56 6.53
N PRO A 156 47.10 5.17 7.10
CA PRO A 156 48.45 5.04 6.56
C PRO A 156 48.95 3.60 6.54
N ALA A 157 49.99 3.33 5.75
CA ALA A 157 50.61 2.02 5.63
C ALA A 157 50.96 1.43 7.00
N ARG A 158 50.60 0.17 7.23
CA ARG A 158 50.91 -0.59 8.46
C ARG A 158 50.43 0.04 9.78
N GLN A 159 49.55 1.04 9.75
CA GLN A 159 49.03 1.68 10.96
C GLN A 159 47.71 1.08 11.44
N VAL A 160 47.45 1.23 12.73
CA VAL A 160 46.19 0.89 13.38
C VAL A 160 45.49 2.18 13.82
N LYS A 161 44.27 2.38 13.33
CA LYS A 161 43.40 3.47 13.77
C LYS A 161 42.27 2.95 14.63
N GLU A 162 42.05 3.61 15.75
CA GLU A 162 40.96 3.38 16.68
C GLU A 162 39.80 4.33 16.37
N PHE A 163 38.57 3.85 16.57
CA PHE A 163 37.35 4.59 16.25
C PHE A 163 36.37 4.54 17.40
N LEU A 164 35.78 5.70 17.70
CA LEU A 164 34.59 5.82 18.53
C LEU A 164 33.48 6.45 17.67
N ILE A 165 32.33 5.78 17.60
CA ILE A 165 31.21 6.22 16.80
C ILE A 165 29.96 6.33 17.66
N LYS A 166 29.36 7.52 17.68
CA LYS A 166 28.10 7.80 18.37
C LYS A 166 26.96 7.71 17.36
N PHE A 167 26.02 6.80 17.62
CA PHE A 167 24.78 6.64 16.88
C PHE A 167 23.62 7.21 17.69
N SER A 168 23.06 8.33 17.27
CA SER A 168 22.04 9.05 18.02
C SER A 168 20.64 8.83 17.46
N SER A 169 19.72 8.42 18.33
CA SER A 169 18.27 8.33 18.06
C SER A 169 17.45 9.39 18.81
N HIS A 170 18.13 10.24 19.57
CA HIS A 170 17.59 11.31 20.41
C HIS A 170 16.62 10.80 21.49
N GLN A 171 15.34 10.58 21.15
CA GLN A 171 14.32 10.24 22.16
C GLN A 171 13.97 8.76 22.23
N ALA A 172 13.71 8.10 21.10
CA ALA A 172 13.45 6.66 21.04
C ALA A 172 13.54 6.21 19.59
N GLY A 173 14.50 5.33 19.28
CA GLY A 173 14.63 4.76 17.95
C GLY A 173 15.29 3.40 17.95
N PHE A 174 15.23 2.75 16.80
CA PHE A 174 15.97 1.52 16.53
C PHE A 174 17.35 1.90 16.00
N VAL A 175 18.40 1.52 16.73
CA VAL A 175 19.79 1.78 16.31
C VAL A 175 20.43 0.45 15.91
N PHE A 176 21.08 0.44 14.75
CA PHE A 176 21.82 -0.71 14.24
C PHE A 176 23.31 -0.36 14.27
N PRO A 177 24.01 -0.48 15.41
CA PRO A 177 25.37 0.03 15.60
C PRO A 177 26.39 -0.85 14.87
N SER A 178 26.28 -0.82 13.55
CA SER A 178 26.93 -1.70 12.60
C SER A 178 27.32 -0.86 11.40
N MET A 179 28.59 -0.98 11.01
CA MET A 179 29.11 -0.34 9.82
C MET A 179 29.72 -1.38 8.90
N ARG A 180 29.43 -1.26 7.61
CA ARG A 180 30.08 -2.05 6.56
C ARG A 180 31.32 -1.33 6.09
N ILE A 181 32.40 -2.07 5.88
CA ILE A 181 33.67 -1.52 5.44
C ILE A 181 33.77 -1.69 3.92
N TRP A 182 33.96 -0.57 3.22
CA TRP A 182 34.00 -0.55 1.76
C TRP A 182 35.27 0.10 1.21
N ASN A 183 35.73 -0.40 0.07
CA ASN A 183 36.47 0.41 -0.88
C ASN A 183 35.52 1.47 -1.51
N PRO A 184 35.93 2.75 -1.64
CA PRO A 184 35.07 3.82 -2.16
C PRO A 184 34.48 3.58 -3.56
N ASP A 185 35.26 3.00 -4.48
CA ASP A 185 34.79 2.73 -5.84
C ASP A 185 33.78 1.57 -5.85
N ARG A 186 34.01 0.55 -5.02
CA ARG A 186 33.06 -0.57 -4.84
C ARG A 186 31.75 -0.12 -4.21
N LEU A 187 31.80 0.76 -3.21
CA LEU A 187 30.59 1.33 -2.62
C LEU A 187 29.77 2.07 -3.68
N ARG A 188 30.42 2.88 -4.52
CA ARG A 188 29.75 3.61 -5.60
C ARG A 188 29.09 2.69 -6.62
N GLU A 189 29.77 1.61 -7.02
CA GLU A 189 29.25 0.60 -7.95
C GLU A 189 27.99 -0.09 -7.39
N VAL A 190 28.07 -0.57 -6.13
CA VAL A 190 26.94 -1.24 -5.46
C VAL A 190 25.79 -0.27 -5.24
N HIS A 191 26.05 0.93 -4.74
CA HIS A 191 25.02 1.96 -4.52
C HIS A 191 24.32 2.35 -5.82
N THR A 192 25.04 2.48 -6.93
CA THR A 192 24.44 2.74 -8.25
C THR A 192 23.46 1.63 -8.65
N THR A 193 23.84 0.38 -8.39
CA THR A 193 22.98 -0.79 -8.63
C THR A 193 21.74 -0.78 -7.73
N GLU A 194 21.91 -0.54 -6.42
CA GLU A 194 20.82 -0.45 -5.44
C GLU A 194 19.81 0.64 -5.85
N VAL A 195 20.29 1.84 -6.17
CA VAL A 195 19.45 2.95 -6.63
C VAL A 195 18.72 2.56 -7.92
N GLY A 196 19.40 1.94 -8.89
CA GLY A 196 18.77 1.47 -10.13
C GLY A 196 17.60 0.52 -9.90
N ILE A 197 17.76 -0.44 -8.99
CA ILE A 197 16.69 -1.38 -8.60
C ILE A 197 15.52 -0.63 -7.96
N ILE A 198 15.77 0.26 -7.00
CA ILE A 198 14.71 1.01 -6.33
C ILE A 198 13.96 1.93 -7.31
N MET A 199 14.67 2.61 -8.21
CA MET A 199 14.07 3.49 -9.20
C MET A 199 13.22 2.69 -10.21
N PHE A 200 13.63 1.47 -10.57
CA PHE A 200 12.80 0.56 -11.37
C PHE A 200 11.49 0.21 -10.64
N LEU A 201 11.55 -0.14 -9.36
CA LEU A 201 10.35 -0.44 -8.56
C LEU A 201 9.40 0.76 -8.48
N PHE A 202 9.93 1.96 -8.21
CA PHE A 202 9.14 3.19 -8.17
C PHE A 202 8.55 3.54 -9.53
N GLY A 203 9.32 3.40 -10.62
CA GLY A 203 8.84 3.61 -11.98
C GLY A 203 7.69 2.66 -12.35
N GLY A 204 7.76 1.39 -11.94
CA GLY A 204 6.68 0.45 -12.17
C GLY A 204 5.41 0.75 -11.35
N ILE A 205 5.53 1.15 -10.07
CA ILE A 205 4.37 1.61 -9.28
C ILE A 205 3.77 2.86 -9.90
N PHE A 206 4.60 3.79 -10.38
CA PHE A 206 4.14 5.00 -11.05
C PHE A 206 3.36 4.68 -12.34
N LEU A 207 3.86 3.75 -13.14
CA LEU A 207 3.15 3.27 -14.33
C LEU A 207 1.81 2.64 -13.95
N MET A 208 1.74 1.82 -12.90
CA MET A 208 0.47 1.26 -12.41
C MET A 208 -0.50 2.36 -11.96
N ALA A 209 0.00 3.43 -11.31
CA ALA A 209 -0.82 4.58 -10.92
C ALA A 209 -1.42 5.28 -12.15
N ILE A 210 -0.63 5.50 -13.21
CA ILE A 210 -1.09 6.09 -14.48
C ILE A 210 -2.13 5.18 -15.14
N ILE A 211 -1.84 3.88 -15.30
CA ILE A 211 -2.78 2.94 -15.92
C ILE A 211 -4.08 2.91 -15.13
N SER A 212 -4.01 2.95 -13.80
CA SER A 212 -5.20 3.03 -12.97
C SER A 212 -5.96 4.35 -13.14
N LEU A 213 -5.28 5.48 -13.27
CA LEU A 213 -5.93 6.77 -13.53
C LEU A 213 -6.68 6.75 -14.89
N VAL A 214 -6.06 6.21 -15.94
CA VAL A 214 -6.72 5.98 -17.23
C VAL A 214 -7.91 5.03 -17.07
N GLY A 215 -7.76 3.97 -16.28
CA GLY A 215 -8.84 3.05 -15.91
C GLY A 215 -10.00 3.76 -15.22
N ALA A 216 -9.74 4.71 -14.34
CA ALA A 216 -10.77 5.51 -13.66
C ALA A 216 -11.59 6.34 -14.65
N LEU A 217 -10.91 6.99 -15.61
CA LEU A 217 -11.57 7.79 -16.65
C LEU A 217 -12.40 6.91 -17.60
N ALA A 218 -11.87 5.74 -17.97
CA ALA A 218 -12.52 4.82 -18.91
C ALA A 218 -13.71 4.06 -18.29
N THR A 219 -13.67 3.77 -16.99
CA THR A 219 -14.70 2.95 -16.32
C THR A 219 -15.67 3.74 -15.47
N GLN A 220 -15.35 5.01 -15.14
CA GLN A 220 -16.07 5.83 -14.16
C GLN A 220 -16.19 5.18 -12.76
N ASP A 221 -15.39 4.14 -12.45
CA ASP A 221 -15.31 3.53 -11.12
C ASP A 221 -14.24 4.23 -10.28
N ARG A 222 -14.68 4.84 -9.17
CA ARG A 222 -13.82 5.58 -8.22
C ARG A 222 -12.73 4.70 -7.60
N THR A 223 -12.88 3.38 -7.57
CA THR A 223 -11.89 2.44 -7.01
C THR A 223 -10.53 2.59 -7.70
N PHE A 224 -10.52 2.85 -9.00
CA PHE A 224 -9.31 3.06 -9.78
C PHE A 224 -8.59 4.37 -9.41
N LEU A 225 -9.35 5.44 -9.17
CA LEU A 225 -8.78 6.70 -8.71
C LEU A 225 -8.16 6.54 -7.31
N ILE A 226 -8.87 5.86 -6.41
CA ILE A 226 -8.39 5.59 -5.05
C ILE A 226 -7.10 4.77 -5.09
N TYR A 227 -6.99 3.78 -5.98
CA TYR A 227 -5.75 3.03 -6.14
C TYR A 227 -4.62 3.86 -6.73
N ALA A 228 -4.87 4.75 -7.69
CA ALA A 228 -3.83 5.63 -8.20
C ALA A 228 -3.24 6.50 -7.07
N VAL A 229 -4.10 7.05 -6.20
CA VAL A 229 -3.67 7.79 -4.99
C VAL A 229 -2.88 6.89 -4.03
N TYR A 230 -3.35 5.67 -3.80
CA TYR A 230 -2.63 4.69 -2.98
C TYR A 230 -1.26 4.34 -3.55
N ALA A 231 -1.16 4.08 -4.85
CA ALA A 231 0.10 3.80 -5.55
C ALA A 231 1.11 4.95 -5.41
N LEU A 232 0.67 6.19 -5.64
CA LEU A 232 1.52 7.38 -5.44
C LEU A 232 1.94 7.53 -3.97
N SER A 233 1.04 7.26 -3.02
CA SER A 233 1.37 7.33 -1.59
C SER A 233 2.48 6.35 -1.19
N LYS A 234 2.57 5.16 -1.83
CA LYS A 234 3.65 4.20 -1.59
C LYS A 234 4.99 4.68 -2.11
N ILE A 235 5.01 5.33 -3.28
CA ILE A 235 6.24 5.93 -3.81
C ILE A 235 6.77 6.96 -2.82
N VAL A 236 5.90 7.87 -2.36
CA VAL A 236 6.28 8.88 -1.36
C VAL A 236 6.77 8.21 -0.07
N SER A 237 6.01 7.25 0.47
CA SER A 237 6.37 6.54 1.71
C SER A 237 7.73 5.84 1.62
N TRP A 238 7.95 5.00 0.61
CA TRP A 238 9.20 4.26 0.48
C TRP A 238 10.38 5.14 0.07
N CYS A 239 10.15 6.18 -0.74
CA CYS A 239 11.17 7.17 -1.06
C CYS A 239 11.62 7.93 0.19
N THR A 240 10.69 8.27 1.09
CA THR A 240 11.01 8.98 2.34
C THR A 240 11.64 8.06 3.36
N ILE A 241 11.09 6.85 3.54
CA ILE A 241 11.66 5.83 4.43
C ILE A 241 13.09 5.57 3.99
N LEU A 242 13.36 5.10 2.76
CA LEU A 242 14.72 4.73 2.30
C LEU A 242 15.73 5.89 2.14
N GLY A 243 15.39 7.11 2.58
CA GLY A 243 16.28 8.28 2.58
C GLY A 243 16.39 9.04 1.25
N TYR A 244 15.74 8.57 0.19
CA TYR A 244 15.79 9.20 -1.13
C TYR A 244 15.07 10.56 -1.18
N THR A 245 14.08 10.78 -0.32
CA THR A 245 13.45 12.11 -0.19
C THR A 245 14.45 13.16 0.26
N HIS A 246 15.30 12.85 1.24
CA HIS A 246 16.36 13.74 1.71
C HIS A 246 17.42 13.97 0.61
N GLN A 247 17.78 12.91 -0.12
CA GLN A 247 18.79 12.98 -1.17
C GLN A 247 18.37 13.82 -2.39
N PHE A 248 17.10 13.71 -2.84
CA PHE A 248 16.68 14.28 -4.13
C PHE A 248 15.72 15.46 -4.03
N PHE A 249 14.86 15.53 -3.00
CA PHE A 249 13.74 16.46 -2.97
C PHE A 249 13.86 17.50 -1.86
N ILE A 250 13.96 17.06 -0.61
CA ILE A 250 14.04 17.93 0.58
C ILE A 250 15.46 17.82 1.11
N LYS A 251 16.39 18.56 0.50
CA LYS A 251 17.82 18.49 0.84
C LYS A 251 18.20 19.29 2.08
N GLU A 252 17.34 20.20 2.54
CA GLU A 252 17.60 21.08 3.67
C GLU A 252 16.47 20.93 4.70
N GLY A 253 16.81 20.97 5.98
CA GLY A 253 15.82 20.92 7.07
C GLY A 253 15.00 19.64 7.09
N PHE A 254 15.56 18.50 6.65
CA PHE A 254 14.83 17.24 6.67
C PHE A 254 14.55 16.83 8.12
N HIS A 255 13.29 16.55 8.41
CA HIS A 255 12.87 16.18 9.75
C HIS A 255 12.40 14.72 9.79
N TRP A 256 12.75 14.01 10.86
CA TRP A 256 12.37 12.62 11.08
C TRP A 256 10.85 12.37 10.92
N ASN A 257 10.03 13.35 11.30
CA ASN A 257 8.58 13.24 11.21
C ASN A 257 8.06 13.08 9.77
N TYR A 258 8.82 13.43 8.72
CA TYR A 258 8.40 13.19 7.34
C TYR A 258 8.22 11.70 7.04
N LEU A 259 8.96 10.82 7.71
CA LEU A 259 8.74 9.37 7.63
C LEU A 259 7.37 9.00 8.21
N SER A 260 7.00 9.59 9.35
CA SER A 260 5.71 9.36 10.00
C SER A 260 4.55 9.94 9.17
N VAL A 261 4.70 11.14 8.60
CA VAL A 261 3.69 11.79 7.74
C VAL A 261 3.44 10.96 6.48
N SER A 262 4.50 10.59 5.78
CA SER A 262 4.39 9.79 4.56
C SER A 262 3.80 8.40 4.85
N GLY A 263 4.28 7.73 5.91
CA GLY A 263 3.73 6.45 6.37
C GLY A 263 2.25 6.53 6.76
N ALA A 264 1.84 7.55 7.51
CA ALA A 264 0.44 7.79 7.87
C ALA A 264 -0.46 7.95 6.64
N PHE A 265 -0.01 8.74 5.67
CA PHE A 265 -0.72 8.93 4.41
C PHE A 265 -0.82 7.61 3.62
N GLY A 266 0.26 6.82 3.57
CA GLY A 266 0.27 5.51 2.94
C GLY A 266 -0.69 4.51 3.58
N VAL A 267 -0.73 4.43 4.91
CA VAL A 267 -1.69 3.58 5.65
C VAL A 267 -3.12 4.04 5.42
N LEU A 268 -3.38 5.35 5.47
CA LEU A 268 -4.71 5.91 5.22
C LEU A 268 -5.20 5.59 3.81
N ALA A 269 -4.38 5.89 2.79
CA ALA A 269 -4.73 5.63 1.39
C ALA A 269 -4.93 4.12 1.12
N GLY A 270 -4.07 3.27 1.67
CA GLY A 270 -4.21 1.81 1.56
C GLY A 270 -5.45 1.27 2.24
N THR A 271 -5.83 1.83 3.38
CA THR A 271 -7.05 1.44 4.10
C THR A 271 -8.31 1.88 3.38
N VAL A 272 -8.34 3.12 2.88
CA VAL A 272 -9.45 3.63 2.03
C VAL A 272 -9.59 2.76 0.78
N PHE A 273 -8.46 2.41 0.16
CA PHE A 273 -8.44 1.51 -0.98
C PHE A 273 -9.00 0.13 -0.65
N ALA A 274 -8.52 -0.52 0.41
CA ALA A 274 -8.99 -1.83 0.83
C ALA A 274 -10.50 -1.82 1.10
N ARG A 275 -11.03 -0.81 1.79
CA ARG A 275 -12.47 -0.65 2.05
C ARG A 275 -13.28 -0.54 0.76
N ALA A 276 -12.83 0.30 -0.17
CA ALA A 276 -13.52 0.52 -1.45
C ALA A 276 -13.46 -0.71 -2.36
N PHE A 277 -12.30 -1.34 -2.47
CA PHE A 277 -12.07 -2.51 -3.33
C PHE A 277 -12.83 -3.74 -2.82
N LEU A 278 -12.70 -4.06 -1.53
CA LEU A 278 -13.34 -5.22 -0.91
C LEU A 278 -14.81 -4.98 -0.57
N GLN A 279 -15.28 -3.73 -0.61
CA GLN A 279 -16.64 -3.31 -0.23
C GLN A 279 -17.00 -3.76 1.19
N THR A 280 -16.07 -3.56 2.13
CA THR A 280 -16.15 -4.08 3.50
C THR A 280 -17.35 -3.56 4.27
N GLN A 281 -17.76 -2.30 4.04
CA GLN A 281 -18.95 -1.72 4.64
C GLN A 281 -20.22 -2.56 4.34
N LYS A 282 -20.33 -3.10 3.12
CA LYS A 282 -21.50 -3.87 2.68
C LYS A 282 -21.44 -5.34 3.09
N TYR A 283 -20.28 -5.98 2.91
CA TYR A 283 -20.18 -7.45 3.03
C TYR A 283 -19.50 -7.93 4.31
N THR A 284 -18.71 -7.10 4.98
CA THR A 284 -17.94 -7.47 6.19
C THR A 284 -17.92 -6.32 7.21
N PRO A 285 -19.07 -5.85 7.72
CA PRO A 285 -19.16 -4.62 8.53
C PRO A 285 -18.35 -4.68 9.83
N ARG A 286 -18.21 -5.87 10.44
CA ARG A 286 -17.37 -6.06 11.65
C ARG A 286 -15.89 -5.75 11.39
N ILE A 287 -15.37 -6.16 10.23
CA ILE A 287 -14.00 -5.85 9.82
C ILE A 287 -13.90 -4.38 9.41
N ASP A 288 -14.95 -3.82 8.81
CA ASP A 288 -14.98 -2.41 8.42
C ASP A 288 -14.76 -1.47 9.62
N TYR A 289 -15.28 -1.78 10.80
CA TYR A 289 -15.00 -1.01 12.02
C TYR A 289 -13.51 -1.00 12.39
N VAL A 290 -12.81 -2.12 12.21
CA VAL A 290 -11.36 -2.19 12.45
C VAL A 290 -10.62 -1.32 11.43
N LEU A 291 -11.04 -1.36 10.16
CA LEU A 291 -10.46 -0.51 9.11
C LEU A 291 -10.73 0.98 9.36
N ILE A 292 -11.91 1.34 9.87
CA ILE A 292 -12.20 2.72 10.32
C ILE A 292 -11.27 3.12 11.46
N PHE A 293 -11.07 2.25 12.46
CA PHE A 293 -10.12 2.52 13.54
C PHE A 293 -8.69 2.71 13.01
N MET A 294 -8.24 1.91 12.04
CA MET A 294 -6.94 2.09 11.38
C MET A 294 -6.84 3.45 10.68
N MET A 295 -7.91 3.91 10.02
CA MET A 295 -7.94 5.26 9.44
C MET A 295 -7.84 6.36 10.49
N LEU A 296 -8.57 6.24 11.61
CA LEU A 296 -8.49 7.19 12.72
C LEU A 296 -7.09 7.21 13.35
N ASN A 297 -6.48 6.03 13.52
CA ASN A 297 -5.11 5.89 13.99
C ASN A 297 -4.09 6.53 13.03
N ALA A 298 -4.28 6.38 11.72
CA ALA A 298 -3.44 7.06 10.73
C ALA A 298 -3.58 8.59 10.79
N VAL A 299 -4.79 9.12 10.97
CA VAL A 299 -5.02 10.56 11.19
C VAL A 299 -4.38 11.02 12.51
N PHE A 300 -4.47 10.21 13.56
CA PHE A 300 -3.81 10.48 14.84
C PHE A 300 -2.28 10.47 14.71
N LEU A 301 -1.70 9.55 13.92
CA LEU A 301 -0.27 9.55 13.61
C LEU A 301 0.14 10.83 12.86
N LEU A 302 -0.65 11.26 11.88
CA LEU A 302 -0.41 12.51 11.16
C LEU A 302 -0.42 13.71 12.12
N PHE A 303 -1.40 13.78 13.02
CA PHE A 303 -1.45 14.79 14.07
C PHE A 303 -0.19 14.75 14.95
N CYS A 304 0.20 13.57 15.46
CA CYS A 304 1.40 13.44 16.29
C CYS A 304 2.66 13.89 15.55
N ALA A 305 2.79 13.55 14.26
CA ALA A 305 3.91 13.94 13.43
C ALA A 305 3.97 15.46 13.14
N LEU A 306 2.82 16.12 12.97
CA LEU A 306 2.76 17.57 12.76
C LEU A 306 3.08 18.37 14.02
N PHE A 307 2.76 17.84 15.21
CA PHE A 307 3.00 18.49 16.51
C PHE A 307 4.25 17.99 17.24
N ASN A 308 5.12 17.22 16.58
CA ASN A 308 6.35 16.65 17.15
C ASN A 308 6.13 15.78 18.41
N LEU A 309 4.99 15.09 18.49
CA LEU A 309 4.64 14.17 19.59
C LEU A 309 5.20 12.77 19.32
N THR A 310 6.53 12.63 19.36
CA THR A 310 7.30 11.43 19.00
C THR A 310 6.84 10.15 19.72
N ALA A 311 6.69 10.17 21.06
CA ALA A 311 6.29 9.00 21.83
C ALA A 311 4.91 8.46 21.42
N LEU A 312 3.96 9.38 21.18
CA LEU A 312 2.62 9.03 20.68
C LEU A 312 2.65 8.57 19.22
N ALA A 313 3.53 9.14 18.39
CA ALA A 313 3.74 8.69 17.02
C ALA A 313 4.26 7.24 16.99
N VAL A 314 5.24 6.89 17.83
CA VAL A 314 5.78 5.52 17.94
C VAL A 314 4.71 4.53 18.40
N LEU A 315 3.89 4.91 19.39
CA LEU A 315 2.74 4.10 19.82
C LEU A 315 1.76 3.88 18.67
N SER A 316 1.45 4.94 17.93
CA SER A 316 0.53 4.88 16.79
C SER A 316 1.06 3.98 15.65
N ILE A 317 2.36 4.09 15.32
CA ILE A 317 3.03 3.21 14.34
C ILE A 317 2.95 1.75 14.78
N THR A 318 3.16 1.47 16.08
CA THR A 318 3.09 0.12 16.64
C THR A 318 1.68 -0.46 16.48
N VAL A 319 0.65 0.33 16.81
CA VAL A 319 -0.76 -0.06 16.61
C VAL A 319 -1.06 -0.31 15.13
N ALA A 320 -0.60 0.57 14.23
CA ALA A 320 -0.79 0.41 12.79
C ALA A 320 -0.16 -0.89 12.26
N LEU A 321 1.06 -1.22 12.72
CA LEU A 321 1.77 -2.44 12.34
C LEU A 321 1.05 -3.70 12.82
N LEU A 322 0.55 -3.71 14.07
CA LEU A 322 -0.20 -4.84 14.64
C LEU A 322 -1.55 -5.07 13.93
N LEU A 323 -2.18 -4.01 13.44
CA LEU A 323 -3.47 -4.10 12.73
C LEU A 323 -3.32 -4.33 11.23
N TYR A 324 -2.14 -4.10 10.64
CA TYR A 324 -1.91 -4.27 9.20
C TYR A 324 -2.31 -5.65 8.65
N PRO A 325 -2.08 -6.78 9.36
CA PRO A 325 -2.54 -8.10 8.93
C PRO A 325 -4.07 -8.22 8.73
N MET A 326 -4.87 -7.32 9.32
CA MET A 326 -6.32 -7.32 9.15
C MET A 326 -6.75 -7.05 7.70
N MET A 327 -5.90 -6.42 6.88
CA MET A 327 -6.15 -6.26 5.44
C MET A 327 -6.19 -7.62 4.73
N SER A 328 -5.23 -8.50 5.02
CA SER A 328 -5.21 -9.87 4.49
C SER A 328 -6.41 -10.67 4.97
N VAL A 329 -6.77 -10.54 6.26
CA VAL A 329 -7.96 -11.19 6.84
C VAL A 329 -9.24 -10.72 6.12
N ALA A 330 -9.38 -9.42 5.86
CA ALA A 330 -10.51 -8.87 5.10
C ALA A 330 -10.61 -9.49 3.70
N GLY A 331 -9.47 -9.60 3.00
CA GLY A 331 -9.38 -10.25 1.69
C GLY A 331 -9.80 -11.73 1.73
N VAL A 332 -9.27 -12.50 2.69
CA VAL A 332 -9.60 -13.93 2.84
C VAL A 332 -11.09 -14.14 3.15
N VAL A 333 -11.68 -13.32 4.01
CA VAL A 333 -13.11 -13.41 4.33
C VAL A 333 -13.97 -13.12 3.09
N ARG A 334 -13.62 -12.08 2.31
CA ARG A 334 -14.31 -11.76 1.05
C ARG A 334 -14.12 -12.83 -0.02
N TRP A 335 -12.96 -13.47 -0.07
CA TRP A 335 -12.74 -14.61 -0.94
C TRP A 335 -13.64 -15.79 -0.57
N ARG A 336 -13.76 -16.13 0.72
CA ARG A 336 -14.67 -17.18 1.21
C ARG A 336 -16.15 -16.88 0.93
N GLN A 337 -16.52 -15.61 0.77
CA GLN A 337 -17.85 -15.18 0.34
C GLN A 337 -18.07 -15.23 -1.19
N GLY A 338 -17.10 -15.74 -1.97
CA GLY A 338 -17.20 -15.95 -3.41
C GLY A 338 -16.53 -14.88 -4.29
N SER A 339 -15.88 -13.87 -3.71
CA SER A 339 -15.21 -12.82 -4.49
C SER A 339 -13.83 -13.29 -4.97
N THR A 340 -13.72 -13.74 -6.23
CA THR A 340 -12.43 -14.27 -6.76
C THR A 340 -11.31 -13.23 -6.89
N ASP A 341 -11.67 -11.97 -7.12
CA ASP A 341 -10.80 -10.79 -7.10
C ASP A 341 -10.21 -10.51 -5.71
N ALA A 342 -10.95 -10.82 -4.64
CA ALA A 342 -10.46 -10.68 -3.27
C ALA A 342 -9.39 -11.73 -2.91
N ALA A 343 -9.36 -12.87 -3.61
CA ALA A 343 -8.33 -13.90 -3.40
C ALA A 343 -6.94 -13.38 -3.81
N VAL A 344 -6.85 -12.74 -4.97
CA VAL A 344 -5.61 -12.14 -5.48
C VAL A 344 -5.16 -11.00 -4.55
N PHE A 345 -6.09 -10.16 -4.10
CA PHE A 345 -5.82 -9.14 -3.09
C PHE A 345 -5.25 -9.75 -1.80
N ALA A 346 -5.88 -10.80 -1.26
CA ALA A 346 -5.46 -11.42 -0.02
C ALA A 346 -4.04 -12.02 -0.10
N LEU A 347 -3.72 -12.66 -1.23
CA LEU A 347 -2.39 -13.22 -1.48
C LEU A 347 -1.34 -12.11 -1.57
N ALA A 348 -1.60 -11.08 -2.37
CA ALA A 348 -0.73 -9.91 -2.55
C ALA A 348 -0.44 -9.23 -1.19
N TRP A 349 -1.47 -9.02 -0.38
CA TRP A 349 -1.32 -8.38 0.93
C TRP A 349 -0.60 -9.26 1.95
N SER A 350 -0.80 -10.58 1.90
CA SER A 350 -0.13 -11.52 2.80
C SER A 350 1.39 -11.51 2.58
N LEU A 351 1.84 -11.40 1.32
CA LEU A 351 3.27 -11.28 1.01
C LEU A 351 3.88 -10.01 1.62
N LEU A 352 3.17 -8.87 1.53
CA LEU A 352 3.58 -7.62 2.15
C LEU A 352 3.64 -7.75 3.69
N VAL A 353 2.63 -8.38 4.30
CA VAL A 353 2.59 -8.60 5.75
C VAL A 353 3.78 -9.43 6.23
N VAL A 354 4.16 -10.50 5.51
CA VAL A 354 5.37 -11.28 5.83
C VAL A 354 6.60 -10.39 5.85
N GLY A 355 6.73 -9.49 4.89
CA GLY A 355 7.85 -8.55 4.85
C GLY A 355 7.89 -7.57 6.01
N LEU A 356 6.74 -7.02 6.39
CA LEU A 356 6.63 -6.12 7.53
C LEU A 356 6.89 -6.83 8.86
N VAL A 357 6.50 -8.10 8.98
CA VAL A 357 6.83 -8.94 10.16
C VAL A 357 8.34 -9.18 10.24
N VAL A 358 9.00 -9.52 9.13
CA VAL A 358 10.46 -9.68 9.10
C VAL A 358 11.16 -8.38 9.48
N GLN A 359 10.68 -7.24 8.97
CA GLN A 359 11.20 -5.93 9.37
C GLN A 359 11.03 -5.69 10.87
N ALA A 360 9.85 -5.96 11.43
CA ALA A 360 9.59 -5.79 12.86
C ALA A 360 10.52 -6.67 13.73
N LEU A 361 10.73 -7.93 13.33
CA LEU A 361 11.63 -8.84 14.03
C LEU A 361 13.09 -8.36 13.97
N ARG A 362 13.51 -7.80 12.82
CA ARG A 362 14.82 -7.19 12.65
C ARG A 362 14.98 -5.95 13.52
N ASP A 363 13.99 -5.06 13.53
CA ASP A 363 14.00 -3.82 14.33
C ASP A 363 14.05 -4.15 15.84
N LEU A 364 13.39 -5.24 16.28
CA LEU A 364 13.47 -5.75 17.65
C LEU A 364 14.78 -6.50 17.98
N GLY A 365 15.67 -6.71 17.00
CA GLY A 365 16.94 -7.42 17.20
C GLY A 365 16.81 -8.94 17.31
N LEU A 366 15.75 -9.52 16.75
CA LEU A 366 15.55 -10.98 16.66
C LEU A 366 16.06 -11.59 15.35
N VAL A 367 16.27 -10.75 14.32
CA VAL A 367 16.77 -11.15 13.00
C VAL A 367 17.92 -10.23 12.61
N GLU A 368 19.03 -10.80 12.15
CA GLU A 368 20.19 -10.02 11.73
C GLU A 368 19.87 -9.09 10.57
N HIS A 369 20.42 -7.88 10.60
CA HIS A 369 20.27 -6.91 9.53
C HIS A 369 21.01 -7.35 8.25
N SER A 370 20.30 -7.55 7.14
CA SER A 370 20.88 -7.92 5.85
C SER A 370 20.35 -7.02 4.74
N ILE A 371 21.05 -6.94 3.61
CA ILE A 371 20.57 -6.18 2.43
C ILE A 371 19.19 -6.70 1.99
N MET A 372 18.98 -8.02 2.02
CA MET A 372 17.73 -8.64 1.60
C MET A 372 16.55 -8.22 2.48
N ASN A 373 16.63 -8.41 3.80
CA ASN A 373 15.52 -8.06 4.68
C ASN A 373 15.31 -6.54 4.81
N TYR A 374 16.34 -5.74 4.53
CA TYR A 374 16.25 -4.29 4.50
C TYR A 374 15.44 -3.77 3.30
N TYR A 375 15.67 -4.29 2.08
CA TYR A 375 14.92 -3.86 0.89
C TYR A 375 13.63 -4.64 0.66
N TRP A 376 13.45 -5.77 1.33
CA TRP A 376 12.29 -6.64 1.15
C TRP A 376 10.93 -5.93 1.31
N PRO A 377 10.69 -5.05 2.30
CA PRO A 377 9.39 -4.38 2.45
C PRO A 377 9.00 -3.53 1.22
N ALA A 378 9.96 -2.82 0.61
CA ALA A 378 9.73 -2.05 -0.61
C ALA A 378 9.44 -2.98 -1.81
N PHE A 379 10.20 -4.06 -1.94
CA PHE A 379 9.98 -5.08 -2.98
C PHE A 379 8.62 -5.77 -2.81
N ALA A 380 8.26 -6.18 -1.59
CA ALA A 380 6.97 -6.81 -1.30
C ALA A 380 5.81 -5.85 -1.57
N SER A 381 5.98 -4.55 -1.33
CA SER A 381 4.97 -3.54 -1.68
C SER A 381 4.82 -3.37 -3.20
N PHE A 382 5.90 -3.49 -3.97
CA PHE A 382 5.83 -3.52 -5.44
C PHE A 382 5.04 -4.74 -5.95
N VAL A 383 5.34 -5.93 -5.42
CA VAL A 383 4.62 -7.17 -5.77
C VAL A 383 3.15 -7.10 -5.34
N GLU A 384 2.89 -6.52 -4.17
CA GLU A 384 1.53 -6.27 -3.67
C GLU A 384 0.73 -5.38 -4.64
N MET A 385 1.31 -4.24 -5.04
CA MET A 385 0.71 -3.35 -6.04
C MET A 385 0.45 -4.06 -7.37
N LEU A 386 1.41 -4.83 -7.86
CA LEU A 386 1.24 -5.62 -9.09
C LEU A 386 0.08 -6.61 -8.98
N GLY A 387 -0.01 -7.32 -7.86
CA GLY A 387 -1.10 -8.27 -7.58
C GLY A 387 -2.46 -7.59 -7.52
N ILE A 388 -2.54 -6.42 -6.87
CA ILE A 388 -3.79 -5.64 -6.82
C ILE A 388 -4.17 -5.12 -8.21
N MET A 389 -3.21 -4.66 -9.00
CA MET A 389 -3.45 -4.21 -10.37
C MET A 389 -4.03 -5.36 -11.24
N ALA A 390 -3.51 -6.57 -11.07
CA ALA A 390 -4.10 -7.75 -11.69
C ALA A 390 -5.52 -8.04 -11.18
N ALA A 391 -5.75 -7.92 -9.87
CA ALA A 391 -7.08 -8.08 -9.26
C ALA A 391 -8.10 -7.06 -9.81
N MET A 392 -7.66 -5.82 -10.07
CA MET A 392 -8.48 -4.81 -10.74
C MET A 392 -8.83 -5.17 -12.17
N GLY A 393 -7.87 -5.70 -12.93
CA GLY A 393 -8.13 -6.21 -14.28
C GLY A 393 -9.22 -7.29 -14.29
N ILE A 394 -9.18 -8.20 -13.32
CA ILE A 394 -10.22 -9.23 -13.12
C ILE A 394 -11.56 -8.59 -12.75
N LYS A 395 -11.57 -7.60 -11.84
CA LYS A 395 -12.78 -6.86 -11.45
C LYS A 395 -13.42 -6.17 -12.67
N VAL A 396 -12.64 -5.51 -13.51
CA VAL A 396 -13.13 -4.85 -14.74
C VAL A 396 -13.71 -5.86 -15.72
N ARG A 397 -13.02 -6.99 -15.94
CA ARG A 397 -13.53 -8.05 -16.80
C ARG A 397 -14.88 -8.58 -16.30
N ARG A 398 -15.03 -8.78 -14.98
CA ARG A 398 -16.29 -9.22 -14.38
C ARG A 398 -17.39 -8.17 -14.57
N LEU A 399 -17.11 -6.90 -14.31
CA LEU A 399 -18.09 -5.82 -14.47
C LEU A 399 -18.55 -5.66 -15.93
N ARG A 400 -17.64 -5.81 -16.89
CA ARG A 400 -17.98 -5.81 -18.32
C ARG A 400 -18.92 -6.95 -18.68
N LEU A 401 -18.57 -8.19 -18.29
CA LEU A 401 -19.42 -9.35 -18.54
C LEU A 401 -20.82 -9.23 -17.91
N GLN A 402 -20.90 -8.66 -16.70
CA GLN A 402 -22.20 -8.40 -16.04
C GLN A 402 -23.03 -7.35 -16.78
N LYS A 403 -22.37 -6.30 -17.29
CA LYS A 403 -23.04 -5.27 -18.10
C LYS A 403 -23.57 -5.85 -19.40
N ASP A 404 -22.75 -6.62 -20.12
CA ASP A 404 -23.15 -7.25 -21.39
C ASP A 404 -24.34 -8.20 -21.19
N GLN A 405 -24.34 -9.00 -20.12
CA GLN A 405 -25.46 -9.88 -19.77
C GLN A 405 -26.73 -9.12 -19.36
N ALA A 406 -26.59 -7.96 -18.72
CA ALA A 406 -27.73 -7.11 -18.38
C ALA A 406 -28.33 -6.46 -19.64
N GLU A 407 -27.47 -6.03 -20.57
CA GLU A 407 -27.87 -5.41 -21.84
C GLU A 407 -28.58 -6.40 -22.78
N HIS A 408 -28.09 -7.65 -22.85
CA HIS A 408 -28.79 -8.72 -23.57
C HIS A 408 -30.19 -9.00 -22.99
N ARG A 409 -30.30 -9.16 -21.67
CA ARG A 409 -31.61 -9.38 -21.02
C ARG A 409 -32.57 -8.21 -21.22
N TYR A 410 -32.06 -6.98 -21.21
CA TYR A 410 -32.87 -5.80 -21.46
C TYR A 410 -33.39 -5.78 -22.90
N THR A 411 -32.53 -6.10 -23.87
CA THR A 411 -32.91 -6.19 -25.29
C THR A 411 -33.96 -7.28 -25.51
N GLU A 412 -33.78 -8.48 -24.94
CA GLU A 412 -34.77 -9.57 -25.03
C GLU A 412 -36.14 -9.16 -24.45
N GLN A 413 -36.15 -8.50 -23.28
CA GLN A 413 -37.39 -7.99 -22.68
C GLN A 413 -38.07 -6.93 -23.56
N LEU A 414 -37.28 -6.05 -24.18
CA LEU A 414 -37.79 -5.03 -25.08
C LEU A 414 -38.41 -5.64 -26.34
N GLU A 415 -37.77 -6.66 -26.92
CA GLU A 415 -38.31 -7.38 -28.08
C GLU A 415 -39.61 -8.12 -27.75
N MET A 416 -39.68 -8.79 -26.60
CA MET A 416 -40.92 -9.44 -26.15
C MET A 416 -42.06 -8.43 -25.93
N SER A 417 -41.77 -7.32 -25.25
CA SER A 417 -42.77 -6.27 -25.01
C SER A 417 -43.24 -5.63 -26.30
N LYS A 418 -42.34 -5.44 -27.27
CA LYS A 418 -42.69 -4.93 -28.60
C LYS A 418 -43.59 -5.90 -29.36
N ALA A 419 -43.27 -7.20 -29.35
CA ALA A 419 -44.09 -8.23 -29.98
C ALA A 419 -45.48 -8.32 -29.35
N GLU A 420 -45.57 -8.23 -28.02
CA GLU A 420 -46.85 -8.21 -27.30
C GLU A 420 -47.67 -6.97 -27.66
N LEU A 421 -47.04 -5.79 -27.70
CA LEU A 421 -47.71 -4.54 -28.10
C LEU A 421 -48.18 -4.60 -29.55
N GLU A 422 -47.37 -5.11 -30.47
CA GLU A 422 -47.76 -5.32 -31.86
C GLU A 422 -48.96 -6.27 -31.97
N ALA A 423 -48.98 -7.37 -31.21
CA ALA A 423 -50.11 -8.28 -31.15
C ALA A 423 -51.38 -7.61 -30.60
N GLN A 424 -51.25 -6.80 -29.54
CA GLN A 424 -52.37 -6.03 -28.98
C GLN A 424 -52.88 -4.98 -29.96
N VAL A 425 -51.99 -4.25 -30.65
CA VAL A 425 -52.38 -3.27 -31.68
C VAL A 425 -53.12 -3.96 -32.81
N VAL A 426 -52.64 -5.11 -33.31
CA VAL A 426 -53.34 -5.88 -34.35
C VAL A 426 -54.70 -6.36 -33.85
N ALA A 427 -54.80 -6.88 -32.63
CA ALA A 427 -56.06 -7.32 -32.04
C ALA A 427 -57.07 -6.17 -31.90
N ARG A 428 -56.64 -5.03 -31.33
CA ARG A 428 -57.48 -3.82 -31.19
C ARG A 428 -57.89 -3.22 -32.52
N THR A 429 -57.00 -3.24 -33.51
CA THR A 429 -57.32 -2.76 -34.86
C THR A 429 -58.42 -3.63 -35.48
N ARG A 430 -58.32 -4.96 -35.33
CA ARG A 430 -59.37 -5.89 -35.80
C ARG A 430 -60.70 -5.70 -35.07
N GLU A 431 -60.69 -5.56 -33.74
CA GLU A 431 -61.90 -5.28 -32.96
C GLU A 431 -62.56 -3.97 -33.39
N LEU A 432 -61.76 -2.92 -33.58
CA LEU A 432 -62.26 -1.62 -34.02
C LEU A 432 -62.87 -1.68 -35.42
N GLU A 433 -62.23 -2.42 -36.34
CA GLU A 433 -62.73 -2.62 -37.70
C GLU A 433 -64.05 -3.40 -37.71
N GLN A 434 -64.17 -4.45 -36.88
CA GLN A 434 -65.42 -5.19 -36.71
C GLN A 434 -66.53 -4.33 -36.11
N ALA A 435 -66.24 -3.58 -35.04
CA ALA A 435 -67.21 -2.68 -34.42
C ALA A 435 -67.68 -1.58 -35.39
N LYS A 436 -66.75 -1.04 -36.20
CA LYS A 436 -67.08 -0.09 -37.27
C LYS A 436 -68.03 -0.70 -38.29
N LEU A 437 -67.74 -1.91 -38.80
CA LEU A 437 -68.59 -2.60 -39.77
C LEU A 437 -70.00 -2.89 -39.20
N ALA A 438 -70.09 -3.32 -37.94
CA ALA A 438 -71.35 -3.56 -37.26
C ALA A 438 -72.17 -2.26 -37.11
N ALA A 439 -71.54 -1.18 -36.65
CA ALA A 439 -72.18 0.13 -36.53
C ALA A 439 -72.64 0.70 -37.89
N GLU A 440 -71.84 0.52 -38.95
CA GLU A 440 -72.24 0.88 -40.31
C GLU A 440 -73.44 0.06 -40.80
N HIS A 441 -73.53 -1.23 -40.45
CA HIS A 441 -74.66 -2.07 -40.80
C HIS A 441 -75.94 -1.66 -40.07
N GLU A 442 -75.87 -1.44 -38.75
CA GLU A 442 -76.98 -0.99 -37.92
C GLU A 442 -77.47 0.40 -38.35
N ALA A 443 -76.55 1.32 -38.68
CA ALA A 443 -76.90 2.64 -39.18
C ALA A 443 -77.54 2.61 -40.58
N ARG A 444 -77.35 1.53 -41.36
CA ARG A 444 -77.88 1.42 -42.73
C ARG A 444 -79.18 0.61 -42.84
N THR A 445 -79.46 -0.27 -41.89
CA THR A 445 -80.59 -1.20 -41.95
C THR A 445 -81.70 -0.80 -40.98
N ASP A 446 -82.91 -1.28 -41.24
CA ASP A 446 -84.03 -1.24 -40.30
C ASP A 446 -83.95 -2.45 -39.37
N PRO A 447 -83.97 -2.27 -38.04
CA PRO A 447 -83.71 -3.36 -37.08
C PRO A 447 -84.80 -4.43 -37.04
N LEU A 448 -86.03 -4.12 -37.49
CA LEU A 448 -87.15 -5.06 -37.46
C LEU A 448 -87.18 -5.95 -38.71
N THR A 449 -86.74 -5.42 -39.85
CA THR A 449 -86.93 -6.06 -41.17
C THR A 449 -85.63 -6.43 -41.88
N GLY A 450 -84.48 -5.89 -41.45
CA GLY A 450 -83.16 -6.14 -42.06
C GLY A 450 -82.94 -5.49 -43.43
N VAL A 451 -83.95 -4.80 -43.98
CA VAL A 451 -83.82 -4.05 -45.25
C VAL A 451 -83.14 -2.71 -45.01
N TYR A 452 -82.71 -2.02 -46.08
CA TYR A 452 -82.17 -0.67 -45.94
C TYR A 452 -83.19 0.27 -45.30
N ASN A 453 -82.77 1.00 -44.27
CA ASN A 453 -83.62 2.02 -43.67
C ASN A 453 -83.88 3.17 -44.66
N ARG A 454 -84.85 4.01 -44.34
CA ARG A 454 -85.29 5.12 -45.21
C ARG A 454 -84.13 5.98 -45.70
N ARG A 455 -83.19 6.34 -44.83
CA ARG A 455 -82.02 7.17 -45.19
C ARG A 455 -81.12 6.46 -46.21
N SER A 456 -80.82 5.20 -45.98
CA SER A 456 -79.98 4.39 -46.87
C SER A 456 -80.65 4.10 -48.22
N PHE A 457 -81.97 3.87 -48.21
CA PHE A 457 -82.76 3.73 -49.43
C PHE A 457 -82.58 4.94 -50.35
N PHE A 458 -82.77 6.17 -49.86
CA PHE A 458 -82.65 7.37 -50.71
C PHE A 458 -81.24 7.58 -51.26
N ILE A 459 -80.20 7.27 -50.46
CA ILE A 459 -78.81 7.36 -50.91
C ILE A 459 -78.53 6.34 -52.03
N GLU A 460 -78.89 5.07 -51.83
CA GLU A 460 -78.62 4.02 -52.82
C GLU A 460 -79.52 4.14 -54.06
N ALA A 461 -80.78 4.51 -53.90
CA ALA A 461 -81.69 4.81 -55.01
C ALA A 461 -81.14 5.96 -55.87
N GLY A 462 -80.63 7.03 -55.25
CA GLY A 462 -79.97 8.13 -55.97
C GLY A 462 -78.74 7.68 -56.77
N LYS A 463 -77.88 6.84 -56.19
CA LYS A 463 -76.73 6.26 -56.90
C LYS A 463 -77.17 5.38 -58.08
N ARG A 464 -78.14 4.49 -57.87
CA ARG A 464 -78.65 3.57 -58.90
C ARG A 464 -79.36 4.32 -60.02
N MET A 465 -80.11 5.37 -59.69
CA MET A 465 -80.73 6.28 -60.65
C MET A 465 -79.67 6.96 -61.54
N ASN A 466 -78.65 7.56 -60.94
CA ASN A 466 -77.56 8.19 -61.69
C ASN A 466 -76.81 7.20 -62.59
N LEU A 467 -76.58 5.97 -62.12
CA LEU A 467 -75.94 4.92 -62.91
C LEU A 467 -76.83 4.47 -64.09
N ALA A 468 -78.12 4.26 -63.85
CA ALA A 468 -79.09 3.89 -64.87
C ALA A 468 -79.22 4.96 -65.96
N LEU A 469 -79.24 6.25 -65.57
CA LEU A 469 -79.20 7.39 -66.48
C LEU A 469 -77.93 7.39 -67.34
N ARG A 470 -76.75 7.17 -66.73
CA ARG A 470 -75.47 7.12 -67.46
C ARG A 470 -75.34 5.92 -68.39
N LYS A 471 -75.90 4.78 -68.00
CA LYS A 471 -75.83 3.53 -68.78
C LYS A 471 -77.02 3.31 -69.71
N HIS A 472 -77.97 4.25 -69.76
CA HIS A 472 -79.24 4.13 -70.48
C HIS A 472 -79.98 2.82 -70.23
N GLN A 473 -79.98 2.36 -68.98
CA GLN A 473 -80.66 1.15 -68.57
C GLN A 473 -82.00 1.50 -67.88
N PRO A 474 -83.07 0.73 -68.10
CA PRO A 474 -84.33 0.93 -67.40
C PRO A 474 -84.15 0.66 -65.90
N LEU A 475 -84.70 1.54 -65.05
CA LEU A 475 -84.76 1.38 -63.60
C LEU A 475 -86.22 1.28 -63.16
N SER A 476 -86.54 0.30 -62.33
CA SER A 476 -87.87 0.09 -61.78
C SER A 476 -87.85 0.29 -60.26
N ILE A 477 -88.93 0.87 -59.73
CA ILE A 477 -89.19 0.99 -58.28
C ILE A 477 -90.44 0.20 -57.93
N MET A 478 -90.41 -0.49 -56.80
CA MET A 478 -91.55 -1.23 -56.26
C MET A 478 -91.83 -0.71 -54.86
N MET A 479 -93.08 -0.36 -54.59
CA MET A 479 -93.57 0.09 -53.30
C MET A 479 -94.68 -0.86 -52.88
N PHE A 480 -94.61 -1.36 -51.66
CA PHE A 480 -95.60 -2.28 -51.09
C PHE A 480 -95.84 -1.90 -49.63
N ASP A 481 -97.06 -2.13 -49.15
CA ASP A 481 -97.53 -1.82 -47.80
C ASP A 481 -98.30 -3.02 -47.24
N ILE A 482 -98.36 -3.15 -45.91
CA ILE A 482 -99.10 -4.24 -45.26
C ILE A 482 -100.55 -3.80 -45.01
N ASP A 483 -101.48 -4.39 -45.74
CA ASP A 483 -102.91 -4.10 -45.59
C ASP A 483 -103.41 -4.42 -44.15
N HIS A 484 -104.21 -3.52 -43.58
CA HIS A 484 -104.84 -3.67 -42.25
C HIS A 484 -103.90 -3.82 -41.04
N PHE A 485 -102.61 -3.47 -41.16
CA PHE A 485 -101.59 -3.67 -40.11
C PHE A 485 -101.98 -3.14 -38.72
N LYS A 486 -102.72 -2.02 -38.65
CA LYS A 486 -103.17 -1.40 -37.39
C LYS A 486 -103.98 -2.36 -36.50
N SER A 487 -104.78 -3.25 -37.09
CA SER A 487 -105.62 -4.20 -36.36
C SER A 487 -104.85 -5.32 -35.66
N VAL A 488 -103.65 -5.64 -36.14
CA VAL A 488 -102.79 -6.70 -35.58
C VAL A 488 -101.96 -6.19 -34.41
N ASN A 489 -101.64 -4.88 -34.38
CA ASN A 489 -100.78 -4.28 -33.37
C ASN A 489 -101.54 -3.84 -32.10
N ASP A 490 -102.87 -3.75 -32.16
CA ASP A 490 -103.74 -3.26 -31.09
C ASP A 490 -104.41 -4.40 -30.25
N THR A 491 -104.10 -5.68 -30.54
CA THR A 491 -104.48 -6.90 -29.80
C THR A 491 -103.27 -7.57 -29.18
#